data_AF-A0A948X3N7-F1
#
_entry.id   AF-A0A948X3N7-F1
#
_cell.length_a   1.000
_cell.length_b   1.000
_cell.length_c   1.000
_cell.angle_alpha   90.00
_cell.angle_beta   90.00
_cell.angle_gamma   90.00
#
_symmetry.space_group_name_H-M   'P 1'
#
loop_
_entity.id
_entity.type
_entity.pdbx_description
1 polymer ?
#
loop_
_entity_poly.entity_id
_entity_poly.type
_entity_poly.pdbx_seq_one_letter_code
_entity_poly.pdbx_strand_id
1 'polypeptide(L)'
;MRNPTLTHLREAVRNEITQSFDCFGFAKPRDIAKLVCTANPDSIAAIGAQLAENAITDVARRELKNSTKSCESSMQMLLPGVPEVMARLLPPAISIPSEDDSNDEGVVYKPLAKVTFGELGAHLDMLTSQIRADISRHRALTELHDMALAMGAIGDSCVFDVLGASEHVEAEVA
;
A
#
# COMPACT_ATOMS: atom_id res chain seq x y z
N MET A 1 4.67 15.52 -2.78
CA MET A 1 4.55 16.77 -3.58
C MET A 1 3.21 16.75 -4.32
N ARG A 2 2.45 17.85 -4.36
CA ARG A 2 1.14 17.92 -5.06
C ARG A 2 1.39 17.82 -6.58
N ASN A 3 0.73 16.87 -7.24
CA ASN A 3 0.84 16.68 -8.69
C ASN A 3 0.26 17.92 -9.41
N PRO A 4 1.06 18.71 -10.16
CA PRO A 4 0.62 19.97 -10.76
C PRO A 4 -0.50 19.78 -11.80
N THR A 5 -0.59 18.60 -12.39
CA THR A 5 -1.67 18.21 -13.31
C THR A 5 -3.03 18.08 -12.59
N LEU A 6 -3.02 17.55 -11.35
CA LEU A 6 -4.22 17.44 -10.53
C LEU A 6 -4.70 18.79 -10.01
N THR A 7 -3.79 19.74 -9.74
CA THR A 7 -4.20 21.09 -9.36
C THR A 7 -4.84 21.83 -10.52
N HIS A 8 -4.29 21.71 -11.73
CA HIS A 8 -4.85 22.29 -12.95
C HIS A 8 -6.23 21.70 -13.28
N LEU A 9 -6.41 20.37 -13.19
CA LEU A 9 -7.71 19.74 -13.39
C LEU A 9 -8.75 20.13 -12.32
N ARG A 10 -8.33 20.33 -11.06
CA ARG A 10 -9.24 20.81 -10.00
C ARG A 10 -9.69 22.23 -10.24
N GLU A 11 -8.84 23.09 -10.78
CA GLU A 11 -9.22 24.45 -11.19
C GLU A 11 -10.17 24.42 -12.40
N ALA A 12 -9.90 23.57 -13.39
CA ALA A 12 -10.80 23.36 -14.53
C ALA A 12 -12.19 22.87 -14.08
N VAL A 13 -12.27 21.92 -13.15
CA VAL A 13 -13.54 21.45 -12.56
C VAL A 13 -14.27 22.57 -11.82
N ARG A 14 -13.56 23.40 -11.04
CA ARG A 14 -14.21 24.54 -10.34
C ARG A 14 -14.78 25.55 -11.32
N ASN A 15 -14.03 25.91 -12.37
CA ASN A 15 -14.47 26.86 -13.38
C ASN A 15 -15.72 26.33 -14.11
N GLU A 16 -15.73 25.04 -14.46
CA GLU A 16 -16.87 24.41 -15.13
C GLU A 16 -18.12 24.31 -14.22
N ILE A 17 -17.92 24.09 -12.91
CA ILE A 17 -18.99 24.15 -11.91
C ILE A 17 -19.60 25.55 -11.87
N THR A 18 -18.77 26.59 -11.71
CA THR A 18 -19.24 27.99 -11.66
C THR A 18 -19.99 28.36 -12.93
N GLN A 19 -19.43 28.02 -14.09
CA GLN A 19 -20.05 28.27 -15.39
C GLN A 19 -21.37 27.50 -15.58
N SER A 20 -21.46 26.24 -15.11
CA SER A 20 -22.70 25.46 -15.17
C SER A 20 -23.79 26.05 -14.27
N PHE A 21 -23.43 26.54 -13.09
CA PHE A 21 -24.37 27.23 -12.20
C PHE A 21 -24.84 28.57 -12.80
N ASP A 22 -23.94 29.33 -13.42
CA ASP A 22 -24.28 30.62 -14.04
C ASP A 22 -25.18 30.46 -15.28
N CYS A 23 -24.97 29.41 -16.09
CA CYS A 23 -25.75 29.19 -17.30
C CYS A 23 -27.07 28.43 -17.07
N PHE A 24 -27.11 27.47 -16.13
CA PHE A 24 -28.23 26.53 -16.00
C PHE A 24 -28.84 26.48 -14.59
N GLY A 25 -28.23 27.13 -13.59
CA GLY A 25 -28.72 27.15 -12.20
C GLY A 25 -28.49 25.85 -11.41
N PHE A 26 -27.93 24.81 -12.04
CA PHE A 26 -27.57 23.54 -11.40
C PHE A 26 -26.38 22.90 -12.13
N ALA A 27 -25.64 22.05 -11.43
CA ALA A 27 -24.48 21.38 -11.99
C ALA A 27 -24.54 19.88 -11.70
N LYS A 28 -24.47 19.05 -12.76
CA LYS A 28 -24.43 17.59 -12.65
C LYS A 28 -22.98 17.11 -12.66
N PRO A 29 -22.49 16.47 -11.58
CA PRO A 29 -21.08 16.07 -11.48
C PRO A 29 -20.61 15.18 -12.63
N ARG A 30 -21.48 14.31 -13.16
CA ARG A 30 -21.14 13.41 -14.26
C ARG A 30 -20.98 14.12 -15.60
N ASP A 31 -21.71 15.21 -15.82
CA ASP A 31 -21.64 15.99 -17.06
C ASP A 31 -20.43 16.93 -17.04
N ILE A 32 -20.15 17.54 -15.88
CA ILE A 32 -18.92 18.31 -15.64
C ILE A 32 -17.69 17.42 -15.84
N ALA A 33 -17.69 16.21 -15.27
CA ALA A 33 -16.60 15.27 -15.45
C ALA A 33 -16.36 14.97 -16.94
N LYS A 34 -17.42 14.73 -17.72
CA LYS A 34 -17.29 14.50 -19.18
C LYS A 34 -16.71 15.72 -19.89
N LEU A 35 -17.21 16.92 -19.59
CA LEU A 35 -16.76 18.18 -20.22
C LEU A 35 -15.29 18.47 -19.92
N VAL A 36 -14.90 18.38 -18.65
CA VAL A 36 -13.50 18.54 -18.23
C VAL A 36 -12.61 17.48 -18.86
N CYS A 37 -13.12 16.24 -18.99
CA CYS A 37 -12.39 15.18 -19.65
C CYS A 37 -12.17 15.41 -21.15
N THR A 38 -13.18 15.97 -21.84
CA THR A 38 -13.04 16.35 -23.26
C THR A 38 -12.18 17.59 -23.45
N ALA A 39 -12.17 18.52 -22.49
CA ALA A 39 -11.43 19.78 -22.58
C ALA A 39 -9.94 19.63 -22.25
N ASN A 40 -9.55 18.61 -21.47
CA ASN A 40 -8.15 18.42 -21.04
C ASN A 40 -7.66 16.99 -21.32
N PRO A 41 -7.62 16.55 -22.60
CA PRO A 41 -7.24 15.19 -22.95
C PRO A 41 -5.78 14.87 -22.56
N ASP A 42 -4.86 15.81 -22.70
CA ASP A 42 -3.43 15.59 -22.43
C ASP A 42 -3.13 15.39 -20.94
N SER A 43 -3.80 16.16 -20.07
CA SER A 43 -3.66 16.00 -18.62
C SER A 43 -4.21 14.65 -18.13
N ILE A 44 -5.29 14.17 -18.75
CA ILE A 44 -5.89 12.87 -18.42
C ILE A 44 -5.08 11.72 -19.00
N ALA A 45 -4.54 11.88 -20.21
CA ALA A 45 -3.63 10.91 -20.79
C ALA A 45 -2.36 10.77 -19.94
N ALA A 46 -1.80 11.88 -19.44
CA ALA A 46 -0.65 11.86 -18.54
C ALA A 46 -0.96 11.14 -17.21
N ILE A 47 -2.10 11.44 -16.58
CA ILE A 47 -2.53 10.75 -15.36
C ILE A 47 -2.83 9.28 -15.63
N GLY A 48 -3.48 8.97 -16.75
CA GLY A 48 -3.78 7.60 -17.16
C GLY A 48 -2.51 6.79 -17.42
N ALA A 49 -1.50 7.39 -18.06
CA ALA A 49 -0.19 6.78 -18.26
C ALA A 49 0.49 6.51 -16.91
N GLN A 50 0.49 7.47 -15.99
CA GLN A 50 1.06 7.30 -14.66
C GLN A 50 0.33 6.20 -13.85
N LEU A 51 -1.00 6.15 -13.91
CA LEU A 51 -1.79 5.09 -13.27
C LEU A 51 -1.51 3.72 -13.89
N ALA A 52 -1.37 3.65 -15.21
CA ALA A 52 -1.02 2.42 -15.90
C ALA A 52 0.40 1.96 -15.54
N GLU A 53 1.36 2.87 -15.47
CA GLU A 53 2.74 2.60 -15.06
C GLU A 53 2.79 2.06 -13.62
N ASN A 54 2.07 2.67 -12.69
CA ASN A 54 1.97 2.19 -11.31
C ASN A 54 1.33 0.79 -11.26
N ALA A 55 0.24 0.57 -11.99
CA ALA A 55 -0.41 -0.74 -12.07
C ALA A 55 0.50 -1.82 -12.67
N ILE A 56 1.25 -1.48 -13.72
CA ILE A 56 2.24 -2.38 -14.34
C ILE A 56 3.39 -2.64 -13.36
N THR A 57 3.83 -1.64 -12.61
CA THR A 57 4.87 -1.78 -11.58
C THR A 57 4.43 -2.72 -10.47
N ASP A 58 3.18 -2.63 -10.03
CA ASP A 58 2.60 -3.56 -9.06
C ASP A 58 2.54 -5.00 -9.59
N VAL A 59 2.14 -5.16 -10.87
CA VAL A 59 2.15 -6.47 -11.53
C VAL A 59 3.58 -7.01 -11.63
N ALA A 60 4.54 -6.19 -12.07
CA ALA A 60 5.94 -6.56 -12.18
C ALA A 60 6.52 -6.96 -10.81
N ARG A 61 6.18 -6.24 -9.73
CA ARG A 61 6.60 -6.59 -8.37
C ARG A 61 6.07 -7.95 -7.93
N ARG A 62 4.80 -8.23 -8.20
CA ARG A 62 4.17 -9.53 -7.89
C ARG A 62 4.83 -10.66 -8.68
N GLU A 63 5.07 -10.46 -9.97
CA GLU A 63 5.71 -11.44 -10.85
C GLU A 63 7.19 -11.66 -10.48
N LEU A 64 7.93 -10.62 -10.11
CA LEU A 64 9.30 -10.75 -9.59
C LEU A 64 9.32 -11.55 -8.28
N LYS A 65 8.41 -11.25 -7.36
CA LYS A 65 8.27 -12.02 -6.11
C LYS A 65 7.91 -13.50 -6.37
N ASN A 66 7.08 -13.78 -7.36
CA ASN A 66 6.65 -15.15 -7.69
C ASN A 66 7.70 -15.94 -8.49
N SER A 67 8.33 -15.31 -9.49
CA SER A 67 9.35 -15.95 -10.33
C SER A 67 10.59 -16.37 -9.56
N THR A 68 10.89 -15.70 -8.45
CA THR A 68 12.02 -16.08 -7.59
C THR A 68 11.78 -17.34 -6.77
N LYS A 69 10.51 -17.75 -6.60
CA LYS A 69 10.13 -19.09 -6.13
C LYS A 69 10.31 -20.15 -7.22
N SER A 70 10.07 -19.82 -8.49
CA SER A 70 10.32 -20.76 -9.61
C SER A 70 11.81 -20.89 -9.95
N CYS A 71 12.65 -19.92 -9.56
CA CYS A 71 14.10 -19.95 -9.70
C CYS A 71 14.80 -20.76 -8.56
N GLU A 72 14.02 -21.43 -7.70
CA GLU A 72 14.50 -22.25 -6.58
C GLU A 72 15.43 -23.39 -7.00
N SER A 73 15.31 -23.92 -8.23
CA SER A 73 16.05 -25.13 -8.62
C SER A 73 17.49 -24.91 -9.11
N SER A 74 17.92 -23.67 -9.38
CA SER A 74 19.24 -23.43 -10.02
C SER A 74 20.16 -22.46 -9.27
N MET A 75 19.70 -21.79 -8.22
CA MET A 75 20.49 -20.76 -7.51
C MET A 75 20.56 -20.93 -5.99
N GLN A 76 20.46 -22.15 -5.45
CA GLN A 76 20.95 -22.40 -4.10
C GLN A 76 22.49 -22.33 -4.14
N MET A 77 23.01 -21.12 -3.87
CA MET A 77 24.44 -20.88 -3.83
C MET A 77 25.10 -21.81 -2.80
N LEU A 78 26.10 -22.57 -3.26
CA LEU A 78 27.18 -23.02 -2.39
C LEU A 78 28.01 -21.79 -2.01
N LEU A 79 27.55 -21.02 -1.03
CA LEU A 79 28.32 -19.92 -0.45
C LEU A 79 29.59 -20.51 0.20
N PRO A 80 30.80 -20.17 -0.26
CA PRO A 80 32.02 -20.71 0.32
C PRO A 80 32.10 -20.37 1.82
N GLY A 81 32.25 -21.39 2.67
CA GLY A 81 32.35 -21.22 4.12
C GLY A 81 31.02 -21.13 4.88
N VAL A 82 29.86 -21.15 4.20
CA VAL A 82 28.55 -21.23 4.87
C VAL A 82 28.14 -22.71 4.98
N PRO A 83 27.76 -23.20 6.18
CA PRO A 83 27.25 -24.55 6.33
C PRO A 83 26.05 -24.81 5.43
N GLU A 84 26.00 -25.98 4.79
CA GLU A 84 24.95 -26.34 3.83
C GLU A 84 23.54 -26.23 4.44
N VAL A 85 23.41 -26.53 5.73
CA VAL A 85 22.15 -26.40 6.48
C VAL A 85 21.65 -24.95 6.52
N MET A 86 22.56 -23.98 6.68
CA MET A 86 22.20 -22.57 6.63
C MET A 86 21.94 -22.09 5.20
N ALA A 87 22.75 -22.52 4.24
CA ALA A 87 22.57 -22.17 2.83
C ALA A 87 21.19 -22.60 2.30
N ARG A 88 20.64 -23.71 2.80
CA ARG A 88 19.30 -24.18 2.45
C ARG A 88 18.16 -23.30 2.96
N LEU A 89 18.39 -22.54 4.02
CA LEU A 89 17.39 -21.65 4.63
C LEU A 89 17.44 -20.23 4.05
N LEU A 90 18.48 -19.90 3.29
CA LEU A 90 18.63 -18.57 2.71
C LEU A 90 17.70 -18.39 1.50
N PRO A 91 17.02 -17.24 1.38
CA PRO A 91 16.23 -16.95 0.21
C PRO A 91 17.16 -16.74 -1.01
N PRO A 92 16.70 -17.07 -2.22
CA PRO A 92 17.49 -16.90 -3.45
C PRO A 92 17.76 -15.43 -3.78
N ALA A 93 16.95 -14.52 -3.23
CA ALA A 93 17.00 -13.09 -3.48
C ALA A 93 16.36 -12.33 -2.30
N ILE A 94 16.71 -11.06 -2.16
CA ILE A 94 16.20 -10.19 -1.11
C ILE A 94 15.69 -8.87 -1.69
N SER A 95 14.79 -8.23 -0.94
CA SER A 95 14.27 -6.90 -1.23
C SER A 95 15.14 -5.81 -0.61
N ILE A 96 15.67 -4.91 -1.42
CA ILE A 96 16.53 -3.81 -0.99
C ILE A 96 15.72 -2.52 -1.12
N PRO A 97 15.58 -1.72 -0.05
CA PRO A 97 14.99 -0.39 -0.16
C PRO A 97 15.92 0.52 -0.99
N SER A 98 15.39 1.13 -2.05
CA SER A 98 16.10 2.14 -2.84
C SER A 98 16.08 3.47 -2.10
N GLU A 99 17.23 4.14 -2.03
CA GLU A 99 17.34 5.49 -1.44
C GLU A 99 16.76 6.58 -2.36
N ASP A 100 16.57 6.28 -3.65
CA ASP A 100 16.21 7.27 -4.68
C ASP A 100 14.70 7.54 -4.80
N ASP A 101 13.85 6.68 -4.22
CA ASP A 101 12.40 6.87 -4.26
C ASP A 101 11.87 7.33 -2.90
N SER A 102 11.53 8.62 -2.82
CA SER A 102 10.84 9.23 -1.66
C SER A 102 9.44 8.67 -1.36
N ASN A 103 8.98 7.68 -2.12
CA ASN A 103 7.77 6.89 -1.86
C ASN A 103 8.20 5.44 -1.55
N ASP A 104 7.45 4.76 -0.69
CA ASP A 104 7.54 3.33 -0.31
C ASP A 104 7.53 2.32 -1.51
N GLU A 105 7.64 2.78 -2.75
CA GLU A 105 7.61 2.00 -3.98
C GLU A 105 8.99 1.49 -4.46
N GLY A 106 10.09 2.06 -3.96
CA GLY A 106 11.45 1.80 -4.44
C GLY A 106 12.09 0.49 -3.98
N VAL A 107 11.36 -0.62 -3.81
CA VAL A 107 11.99 -1.88 -3.39
C VAL A 107 12.57 -2.61 -4.59
N VAL A 108 13.90 -2.69 -4.66
CA VAL A 108 14.63 -3.43 -5.69
C VAL A 108 14.80 -4.89 -5.26
N TYR A 109 14.41 -5.83 -6.11
CA TYR A 109 14.59 -7.25 -5.83
C TYR A 109 15.91 -7.73 -6.44
N LYS A 110 16.85 -8.19 -5.61
CA LYS A 110 18.21 -8.54 -6.03
C LYS A 110 18.58 -9.97 -5.61
N PRO A 111 19.14 -10.81 -6.52
CA PRO A 111 19.63 -12.13 -6.17
C PRO A 111 20.71 -12.07 -5.08
N LEU A 112 20.64 -12.97 -4.10
CA LEU A 112 21.55 -12.95 -2.94
C LEU A 112 23.02 -13.03 -3.36
N ALA A 113 23.31 -13.69 -4.49
CA ALA A 113 24.63 -13.77 -5.11
C ALA A 113 25.25 -12.43 -5.51
N LYS A 114 24.42 -11.40 -5.71
CA LYS A 114 24.83 -10.07 -6.19
C LYS A 114 24.64 -8.98 -5.14
N VAL A 115 24.17 -9.34 -3.95
CA VAL A 115 23.91 -8.41 -2.85
C VAL A 115 25.23 -8.00 -2.20
N THR A 116 25.38 -6.71 -1.93
CA THR A 116 26.46 -6.16 -1.12
C THR A 116 26.11 -6.25 0.36
N PHE A 117 27.12 -6.20 1.24
CA PHE A 117 26.87 -6.29 2.68
C PHE A 117 26.01 -5.14 3.22
N GLY A 118 26.15 -3.93 2.66
CA GLY A 118 25.29 -2.79 3.01
C GLY A 118 23.82 -3.00 2.62
N GLU A 119 23.58 -3.53 1.41
CA GLU A 119 22.23 -3.88 0.94
C GLU A 119 21.58 -4.98 1.79
N LEU A 120 22.37 -5.97 2.25
CA LEU A 120 21.90 -6.98 3.20
C LEU A 120 21.51 -6.36 4.54
N GLY A 121 22.31 -5.42 5.05
CA GLY A 121 21.98 -4.64 6.25
C GLY A 121 20.67 -3.87 6.11
N ALA A 122 20.49 -3.16 5.00
CA ALA A 122 19.27 -2.40 4.72
C ALA A 122 18.02 -3.32 4.65
N HIS A 123 18.15 -4.51 4.05
CA HIS A 123 17.08 -5.51 4.05
C HIS A 123 16.73 -5.97 5.47
N LEU A 124 17.73 -6.22 6.32
CA LEU A 124 17.52 -6.62 7.71
C LEU A 124 16.87 -5.51 8.55
N ASP A 125 17.25 -4.25 8.35
CA ASP A 125 16.63 -3.11 9.03
C ASP A 125 15.16 -2.92 8.64
N MET A 126 14.87 -3.09 7.33
CA MET A 126 13.51 -3.08 6.83
C MET A 126 12.67 -4.22 7.43
N LEU A 127 13.18 -5.46 7.44
CA LEU A 127 12.49 -6.60 8.07
C LEU A 127 12.27 -6.38 9.57
N THR A 128 13.26 -5.85 10.27
CA THR A 128 13.14 -5.54 11.70
C THR A 128 12.03 -4.51 11.95
N SER A 129 11.93 -3.49 11.10
CA SER A 129 10.88 -2.47 11.17
C SER A 129 9.50 -3.05 10.91
N GLN A 130 9.36 -3.92 9.90
CA GLN A 130 8.13 -4.64 9.60
C GLN A 130 7.70 -5.54 10.78
N ILE A 131 8.62 -6.32 11.35
CA ILE A 131 8.35 -7.18 12.50
C ILE A 131 7.88 -6.34 13.70
N ARG A 132 8.51 -5.19 13.99
CA ARG A 132 8.06 -4.30 15.07
C ARG A 132 6.66 -3.77 14.84
N ALA A 133 6.35 -3.34 13.61
CA ALA A 133 5.00 -2.89 13.25
C ALA A 133 3.97 -4.02 13.41
N ASP A 134 4.31 -5.24 12.99
CA ASP A 134 3.45 -6.42 13.11
C ASP A 134 3.20 -6.79 14.57
N ILE A 135 4.24 -6.77 15.41
CA ILE A 135 4.10 -7.00 16.86
C ILE A 135 3.17 -5.95 17.48
N SER A 136 3.34 -4.67 17.12
CA SER A 136 2.48 -3.60 17.62
C SER A 136 1.02 -3.78 17.18
N ARG A 137 0.79 -4.14 15.91
CA ARG A 137 -0.55 -4.42 15.38
C ARG A 137 -1.18 -5.63 16.05
N HIS A 138 -0.41 -6.70 16.25
CA HIS A 138 -0.88 -7.88 16.95
C HIS A 138 -1.35 -7.55 18.36
N ARG A 139 -0.54 -6.81 19.14
CA ARG A 139 -0.92 -6.38 20.49
C ARG A 139 -2.21 -5.57 20.50
N ALA A 140 -2.34 -4.58 19.61
CA ALA A 140 -3.54 -3.77 19.52
C ALA A 140 -4.79 -4.61 19.17
N LEU A 141 -4.66 -5.61 18.29
CA LEU A 141 -5.74 -6.52 17.96
C LEU A 141 -6.08 -7.48 19.11
N THR A 142 -5.08 -7.94 19.87
CA THR A 142 -5.31 -8.73 21.09
C THR A 142 -6.06 -7.92 22.14
N GLU A 143 -5.64 -6.68 22.41
CA GLU A 143 -6.33 -5.79 23.34
C GLU A 143 -7.77 -5.50 22.89
N LEU A 144 -7.98 -5.24 21.60
CA LEU A 144 -9.32 -5.05 21.03
C LEU A 144 -10.21 -6.29 21.22
N HIS A 145 -9.65 -7.48 20.96
CA HIS A 145 -10.34 -8.75 21.15
C HIS A 145 -10.70 -8.96 22.62
N ASP A 146 -9.78 -8.72 23.55
CA ASP A 146 -10.00 -8.91 24.98
C ASP A 146 -11.04 -7.92 25.53
N MET A 147 -11.05 -6.67 25.03
CA MET A 147 -12.11 -5.70 25.32
C MET A 147 -13.48 -6.16 24.80
N ALA A 148 -13.54 -6.65 23.56
CA ALA A 148 -14.78 -7.16 23.00
C ALA A 148 -15.30 -8.37 23.79
N LEU A 149 -14.41 -9.31 24.18
CA LEU A 149 -14.75 -10.44 25.04
C LEU A 149 -15.28 -9.98 26.41
N ALA A 150 -14.64 -8.99 27.03
CA ALA A 150 -15.08 -8.44 28.32
C ALA A 150 -16.49 -7.83 28.23
N MET A 151 -16.88 -7.32 27.06
CA MET A 151 -18.22 -6.78 26.79
C MET A 151 -19.20 -7.82 26.22
N GLY A 152 -18.83 -9.10 26.25
CA GLY A 152 -19.72 -10.21 25.92
C GLY A 152 -19.75 -10.61 24.45
N ALA A 153 -18.72 -10.24 23.66
CA ALA A 153 -18.59 -10.75 22.30
C ALA A 153 -18.51 -12.27 22.27
N ILE A 154 -19.22 -12.86 21.32
CA ILE A 154 -19.16 -14.28 20.96
C ILE A 154 -18.60 -14.44 19.54
N GLY A 155 -18.27 -15.67 19.11
CA GLY A 155 -17.52 -15.90 17.87
C GLY A 155 -18.11 -15.31 16.59
N ASP A 156 -19.45 -15.16 16.53
CA ASP A 156 -20.16 -14.58 15.38
C ASP A 156 -20.50 -13.08 15.57
N SER A 157 -20.12 -12.47 16.70
CA SER A 157 -20.41 -11.08 16.99
C SER A 157 -19.62 -10.13 16.09
N CYS A 158 -20.30 -9.10 15.57
CA CYS A 158 -19.62 -7.96 14.97
C CYS A 158 -18.94 -7.14 16.08
N VAL A 159 -17.63 -6.91 15.96
CA VAL A 159 -16.83 -6.16 16.94
C VAL A 159 -17.39 -4.75 17.16
N PHE A 160 -17.86 -4.11 16.09
CA PHE A 160 -18.44 -2.76 16.16
C PHE A 160 -19.72 -2.72 17.00
N ASP A 161 -20.59 -3.71 16.85
CA ASP A 161 -21.89 -3.74 17.57
C ASP A 161 -21.69 -4.00 19.06
N VAL A 162 -20.73 -4.85 19.44
CA VAL A 162 -20.41 -5.14 20.85
C VAL A 162 -19.76 -3.94 21.53
N LEU A 163 -18.83 -3.26 20.86
CA LEU A 163 -18.14 -2.11 21.43
C LEU A 163 -18.98 -0.83 21.41
N GLY A 164 -19.85 -0.67 20.41
CA GLY A 164 -20.77 0.47 20.29
C GLY A 164 -21.98 0.38 21.22
N ALA A 165 -22.41 -0.83 21.62
CA ALA A 165 -23.53 -1.01 22.55
C ALA A 165 -23.27 -0.39 23.94
N SER A 166 -22.00 -0.29 24.36
CA SER A 166 -21.59 0.33 25.62
C SER A 166 -21.82 1.85 25.68
N GLU A 167 -21.78 2.56 24.54
CA GLU A 167 -22.05 4.02 24.53
C GLU A 167 -23.52 4.35 24.83
N HIS A 168 -24.43 3.38 24.65
CA HIS A 168 -25.86 3.58 24.92
C HIS A 168 -26.28 3.24 26.37
N VAL A 169 -25.41 2.62 27.18
CA VAL A 169 -25.76 2.24 28.56
C VAL A 169 -25.48 3.36 29.57
N GLU A 170 -24.56 4.29 29.29
CA GLU A 170 -24.29 5.43 30.20
C GLU A 170 -25.28 6.61 30.04
N ALA A 171 -26.16 6.60 29.04
CA ALA A 171 -27.10 7.69 28.79
C ALA A 171 -28.44 7.57 29.57
N GLU A 172 -28.65 6.51 30.33
CA GLU A 172 -29.93 6.23 31.01
C GLU A 172 -29.82 6.13 32.54
N VAL A 173 -28.96 6.97 33.16
CA VAL A 173 -29.01 7.25 34.61
C VAL A 173 -28.82 8.75 34.86
N ALA A 174 -29.88 9.53 34.66
CA ALA A 174 -30.02 10.90 35.18
C ALA A 174 -31.47 11.13 35.63
#